data_AF-A0A524B033-F1
#
_entry.id   AF-A0A524B033-F1
#
_cell.length_a   1.000
_cell.length_b   1.000
_cell.length_c   1.000
_cell.angle_alpha   90.00
_cell.angle_beta   90.00
_cell.angle_gamma   90.00
#
_symmetry.space_group_name_H-M   'P 1'
#
loop_
_entity.id
_entity.type
_entity.pdbx_description
1 polymer ?
#
loop_
_entity_poly.entity_id
_entity_poly.type
_entity_poly.pdbx_seq_one_letter_code
_entity_poly.pdbx_strand_id
1 'polypeptide(L)'
;MMPASNTSRIEKSWRALRLLAMILVPGPGMVASGYGGHSLRTVEMVDNAGSTSSPTQVLEITPEVHDQMCALALAEYPLEACGLMAGEPGLARITRFFPCRNIEKSARIYTLDPKDHLRAERTAEDAGLEIKGVMHSHTHSEAYPSATDVAAAPDPDWHYLIVTLKREKPEVRSFRIVQESHDQAITEVRVRVLPG
;
A
#
# COMPACT_ATOMS: atom_id res chain seq x y z
N MET A 1 29.65 -7.43 -24.95
CA MET A 1 28.19 -7.71 -24.94
C MET A 1 27.95 -8.69 -23.80
N MET A 2 27.59 -8.18 -22.62
CA MET A 2 27.31 -9.00 -21.43
C MET A 2 25.78 -9.18 -21.33
N PRO A 3 25.25 -10.36 -21.01
CA PRO A 3 23.81 -10.55 -20.86
C PRO A 3 23.33 -9.95 -19.54
N ALA A 4 22.18 -9.27 -19.56
CA ALA A 4 21.50 -8.77 -18.38
C ALA A 4 21.12 -9.94 -17.45
N SER A 5 21.37 -9.75 -16.16
CA SER A 5 21.26 -10.76 -15.11
C SER A 5 19.81 -11.21 -14.86
N ASN A 6 19.65 -12.53 -14.72
CA ASN A 6 18.43 -13.29 -14.44
C ASN A 6 17.79 -13.01 -13.06
N THR A 7 18.30 -12.03 -12.32
CA THR A 7 17.96 -11.78 -10.90
C THR A 7 16.63 -11.04 -10.73
N SER A 8 16.31 -10.12 -11.66
CA SER A 8 15.08 -9.30 -11.58
C SER A 8 13.79 -10.09 -11.79
N ARG A 9 13.87 -11.24 -12.48
CA ARG A 9 12.73 -12.13 -12.71
C ARG A 9 12.43 -13.01 -11.50
N ILE A 10 13.45 -13.33 -10.71
CA ILE A 10 13.35 -14.17 -9.51
C ILE A 10 12.77 -13.35 -8.35
N GLU A 11 13.20 -12.11 -8.13
CA GLU A 11 12.66 -11.25 -7.06
C GLU A 11 11.17 -10.89 -7.26
N LYS A 12 10.73 -10.66 -8.51
CA LYS A 12 9.30 -10.48 -8.85
C LYS A 12 8.46 -11.72 -8.55
N SER A 13 9.04 -12.92 -8.68
CA SER A 13 8.34 -14.18 -8.45
C SER A 13 8.01 -14.41 -6.95
N TRP A 14 8.74 -13.79 -6.02
CA TRP A 14 8.42 -13.86 -4.59
C TRP A 14 7.27 -12.94 -4.16
N ARG A 15 7.03 -11.83 -4.90
CA ARG A 15 5.87 -10.93 -4.67
C ARG A 15 4.54 -11.64 -4.92
N ALA A 16 4.44 -12.40 -6.01
CA ALA A 16 3.23 -13.17 -6.34
C ALA A 16 2.98 -14.35 -5.38
N LEU A 17 4.06 -14.98 -4.86
CA LEU A 17 3.95 -16.14 -3.96
C LEU A 17 3.54 -15.77 -2.53
N ARG A 18 3.86 -14.56 -2.03
CA ARG A 18 3.36 -14.08 -0.74
C ARG A 18 1.85 -13.80 -0.75
N LEU A 19 1.29 -13.40 -1.89
CA LEU A 19 -0.15 -13.16 -2.06
C LEU A 19 -0.99 -14.45 -2.10
N LEU A 20 -0.43 -15.58 -2.54
CA LEU A 20 -1.14 -16.87 -2.53
C LEU A 20 -1.17 -17.53 -1.14
N ALA A 21 -0.29 -17.12 -0.21
CA ALA A 21 -0.11 -17.77 1.08
C ALA A 21 -1.07 -17.30 2.20
N MET A 22 -1.94 -16.31 1.96
CA MET A 22 -2.83 -15.75 2.99
C MET A 22 -4.13 -16.57 3.21
N ILE A 23 -4.21 -17.82 2.73
CA ILE A 23 -5.40 -18.68 2.89
C ILE A 23 -5.35 -19.60 4.14
N LEU A 24 -4.25 -19.68 4.90
CA LEU A 24 -4.25 -20.53 6.12
C LEU A 24 -3.32 -20.02 7.23
N VAL A 25 -3.86 -19.40 8.27
CA VAL A 25 -3.24 -19.37 9.61
C VAL A 25 -4.32 -19.53 10.69
N PRO A 26 -4.28 -20.59 11.53
CA PRO A 26 -4.94 -20.58 12.82
C PRO A 26 -3.97 -20.25 13.97
N GLY A 27 -4.33 -19.26 14.79
CA GLY A 27 -4.20 -19.20 16.26
C GLY A 27 -2.81 -19.26 16.95
N PRO A 28 -2.50 -18.36 17.91
CA PRO A 28 -1.24 -18.37 18.63
C PRO A 28 -1.26 -19.38 19.79
N GLY A 29 -0.17 -20.14 19.91
CA GLY A 29 0.05 -21.08 20.99
C GLY A 29 1.48 -21.03 21.51
N MET A 30 1.59 -20.65 22.77
CA MET A 30 2.56 -21.11 23.76
C MET A 30 3.91 -20.39 23.91
N VAL A 31 4.10 -20.00 25.16
CA VAL A 31 5.22 -19.37 25.85
C VAL A 31 6.52 -20.18 25.80
N ALA A 32 7.66 -19.49 25.81
CA ALA A 32 8.93 -20.04 26.23
C ALA A 32 9.74 -19.01 27.04
N SER A 33 10.01 -19.39 28.28
CA SER A 33 10.88 -18.74 29.26
C SER A 33 12.35 -18.90 28.88
N GLY A 34 13.17 -17.88 29.12
CA GLY A 34 14.63 -17.96 28.99
C GLY A 34 15.33 -16.75 29.61
N TYR A 35 15.70 -16.86 30.89
CA TYR A 35 16.62 -15.96 31.58
C TYR A 35 18.05 -16.18 31.11
N GLY A 36 18.76 -15.11 30.74
CA GLY A 36 20.17 -15.15 30.35
C GLY A 36 20.91 -13.85 30.66
N GLY A 37 21.71 -13.89 31.73
CA GLY A 37 23.12 -13.46 31.75
C GLY A 37 23.51 -12.03 31.34
N HIS A 38 23.87 -11.25 32.35
CA HIS A 38 24.69 -10.03 32.39
C HIS A 38 25.76 -9.85 31.28
N SER A 39 25.88 -8.63 30.75
CA SER A 39 27.18 -7.93 30.62
C SER A 39 26.97 -6.43 30.38
N LEU A 40 27.40 -5.62 31.35
CA LEU A 40 27.51 -4.17 31.26
C LEU A 40 28.67 -3.81 30.32
N ARG A 41 28.40 -3.01 29.29
CA ARG A 41 29.42 -2.20 28.62
C ARG A 41 28.87 -0.80 28.37
N THR A 42 29.48 0.14 29.07
CA THR A 42 29.42 1.58 28.83
C THR A 42 29.72 1.87 27.36
N VAL A 43 28.81 2.53 26.67
CA VAL A 43 29.11 3.23 25.41
C VAL A 43 28.66 4.67 25.58
N GLU A 44 29.61 5.54 25.33
CA GLU A 44 29.58 6.97 25.59
C GLU A 44 28.50 7.68 24.79
N MET A 45 27.97 8.73 25.41
CA MET A 45 27.06 9.70 24.83
C MET A 45 27.68 10.28 23.56
N VAL A 46 26.97 10.12 22.44
CA VAL A 46 27.14 10.99 21.29
C VAL A 46 25.79 11.63 21.04
N ASP A 47 25.67 12.88 21.49
CA ASP A 47 24.59 13.76 21.12
C ASP A 47 24.62 13.93 19.60
N ASN A 48 23.67 13.32 18.88
CA ASN A 48 23.37 13.71 17.51
C ASN A 48 21.99 14.35 17.46
N ALA A 49 21.97 15.63 17.82
CA ALA A 49 20.92 16.55 17.42
C ALA A 49 20.96 16.70 15.89
N GLY A 50 20.05 16.00 15.22
CA GLY A 50 19.90 16.07 13.79
C GLY A 50 18.63 15.34 13.39
N SER A 51 17.47 15.91 13.71
CA SER A 51 16.22 15.54 13.04
C SER A 51 16.34 15.96 11.58
N THR A 52 16.96 15.11 10.77
CA THR A 52 16.90 15.17 9.32
C THR A 52 15.46 14.85 8.95
N SER A 53 14.65 15.88 8.78
CA SER A 53 13.37 15.75 8.08
C SER A 53 13.69 15.21 6.69
N SER A 54 13.41 13.92 6.47
CA SER A 54 13.40 13.35 5.14
C SER A 54 12.49 14.24 4.26
N PRO A 55 12.87 14.52 3.01
CA PRO A 55 12.04 15.33 2.13
C PRO A 55 10.64 14.74 2.12
N THR A 56 9.61 15.57 2.39
CA THR A 56 8.22 15.13 2.39
C THR A 56 7.94 14.47 1.04
N GLN A 57 7.80 13.15 1.03
CA GLN A 57 7.53 12.42 -0.21
C GLN A 57 6.19 12.91 -0.77
N VAL A 58 6.18 13.19 -2.07
CA VAL A 58 4.98 13.60 -2.82
C VAL A 58 4.66 12.51 -3.83
N LEU A 59 3.42 12.03 -3.79
CA LEU A 59 2.84 11.19 -4.82
C LEU A 59 2.07 12.08 -5.81
N GLU A 60 2.51 12.11 -7.06
CA GLU A 60 1.77 12.76 -8.14
C GLU A 60 0.68 11.84 -8.67
N ILE A 61 -0.52 12.37 -8.87
CA ILE A 61 -1.61 11.65 -9.54
C ILE A 61 -2.17 12.53 -10.67
N THR A 62 -2.54 11.93 -11.80
CA THR A 62 -3.21 12.70 -12.87
C THR A 62 -4.66 13.03 -12.45
N PRO A 63 -5.27 14.11 -12.99
CA PRO A 63 -6.68 14.39 -12.79
C PRO A 63 -7.59 13.22 -13.12
N GLU A 64 -7.31 12.51 -14.21
CA GLU A 64 -8.16 11.39 -14.66
C GLU A 64 -8.16 10.25 -13.65
N VAL A 65 -7.00 9.93 -13.07
CA VAL A 65 -6.88 8.92 -12.02
C VAL A 65 -7.61 9.36 -10.76
N HIS A 66 -7.42 10.61 -10.34
CA HIS A 66 -8.12 11.17 -9.18
C HIS A 66 -9.64 11.05 -9.33
N ASP A 67 -10.17 11.45 -10.49
CA ASP A 67 -11.60 11.47 -10.75
C ASP A 67 -12.18 10.07 -10.87
N GLN A 68 -11.46 9.13 -11.50
CA GLN A 68 -11.86 7.73 -11.55
C GLN A 68 -11.95 7.10 -10.15
N MET A 69 -10.98 7.39 -9.27
CA MET A 69 -11.00 6.90 -7.90
C MET A 69 -12.21 7.44 -7.12
N CYS A 70 -12.46 8.74 -7.21
CA CYS A 70 -13.59 9.39 -6.53
C CYS A 70 -14.94 8.91 -7.08
N ALA A 71 -15.06 8.77 -8.41
CA ALA A 71 -16.26 8.27 -9.06
C ALA A 71 -16.56 6.82 -8.65
N LEU A 72 -15.55 5.95 -8.59
CA LEU A 72 -15.73 4.57 -8.13
C LEU A 72 -16.18 4.52 -6.67
N ALA A 73 -15.54 5.30 -5.79
CA ALA A 73 -15.93 5.38 -4.37
C ALA A 73 -17.40 5.77 -4.21
N LEU A 74 -17.86 6.79 -4.96
CA LEU A 74 -19.25 7.22 -4.94
C LEU A 74 -20.22 6.16 -5.52
N ALA A 75 -19.80 5.46 -6.58
CA ALA A 75 -20.64 4.46 -7.24
C ALA A 75 -20.85 3.19 -6.41
N GLU A 76 -19.85 2.77 -5.63
CA GLU A 76 -19.90 1.56 -4.80
C GLU A 76 -20.52 1.81 -3.41
N TYR A 77 -20.71 3.08 -3.01
CA TYR A 77 -21.36 3.41 -1.74
C TYR A 77 -22.74 2.73 -1.64
N PRO A 78 -23.07 2.04 -0.53
CA PRO A 78 -22.45 2.12 0.80
C PRO A 78 -21.34 1.08 1.07
N LEU A 79 -20.82 0.39 0.06
CA LEU A 79 -19.71 -0.56 0.20
C LEU A 79 -18.37 0.13 -0.07
N GLU A 80 -17.28 -0.47 0.39
CA GLU A 80 -15.94 0.00 0.02
C GLU A 80 -15.62 -0.38 -1.43
N ALA A 81 -15.30 0.63 -2.23
CA ALA A 81 -14.62 0.47 -3.50
C ALA A 81 -13.16 0.07 -3.28
N CYS A 82 -12.58 -0.66 -4.24
CA CYS A 82 -11.14 -0.89 -4.29
C CYS A 82 -10.61 -0.95 -5.72
N GLY A 83 -9.31 -0.71 -5.90
CA GLY A 83 -8.67 -0.79 -7.20
C GLY A 83 -7.16 -0.65 -7.13
N LEU A 84 -6.47 -1.10 -8.17
CA LEU A 84 -5.02 -1.02 -8.28
C LEU A 84 -4.60 0.23 -9.05
N MET A 85 -3.42 0.74 -8.71
CA MET A 85 -2.86 1.94 -9.32
C MET A 85 -1.50 1.65 -9.91
N ALA A 86 -1.22 2.25 -11.07
CA ALA A 86 0.05 2.07 -11.77
C ALA A 86 0.63 3.36 -12.31
N GLY A 87 1.93 3.34 -12.54
CA GLY A 87 2.68 4.43 -13.14
C GLY A 87 4.03 4.00 -13.64
N GLU A 88 4.80 4.95 -14.15
CA GLU A 88 6.13 4.70 -14.69
C GLU A 88 7.09 4.21 -13.58
N PRO A 89 7.91 3.18 -13.87
CA PRO A 89 8.90 2.70 -12.93
C PRO A 89 9.86 3.79 -12.46
N GLY A 90 10.15 3.81 -11.15
CA GLY A 90 11.09 4.75 -10.55
C GLY A 90 10.56 6.17 -10.34
N LEU A 91 9.34 6.49 -10.79
CA LEU A 91 8.69 7.78 -10.53
C LEU A 91 7.62 7.67 -9.44
N ALA A 92 7.53 8.63 -8.53
CA ALA A 92 6.43 8.72 -7.57
C ALA A 92 5.18 9.34 -8.22
N ARG A 93 4.69 8.71 -9.29
CA ARG A 93 3.57 9.18 -10.11
C ARG A 93 2.61 8.03 -10.46
N ILE A 94 1.32 8.24 -10.28
CA ILE A 94 0.24 7.36 -10.75
C ILE A 94 -0.39 7.97 -11.99
N THR A 95 -0.42 7.20 -13.08
CA THR A 95 -1.01 7.62 -14.36
C THR A 95 -2.11 6.69 -14.83
N ARG A 96 -2.33 5.56 -14.15
CA ARG A 96 -3.44 4.64 -14.44
C ARG A 96 -4.08 4.10 -13.17
N PHE A 97 -5.40 3.94 -13.24
CA PHE A 97 -6.21 3.29 -12.21
C PHE A 97 -6.98 2.12 -12.83
N PHE A 98 -7.03 1.02 -12.09
CA PHE A 98 -7.72 -0.19 -12.47
C PHE A 98 -8.79 -0.49 -11.41
N PRO A 99 -10.07 -0.16 -11.66
CA PRO A 99 -11.16 -0.57 -10.80
C PRO A 99 -11.17 -2.09 -10.62
N CYS A 100 -11.32 -2.53 -9.37
CA CYS A 100 -11.40 -3.95 -9.02
C CYS A 100 -12.66 -4.19 -8.20
N ARG A 101 -13.19 -5.41 -8.30
CA ARG A 101 -14.32 -5.79 -7.43
C ARG A 101 -13.83 -6.05 -6.02
N ASN A 102 -14.54 -5.49 -5.05
CA ASN A 102 -14.42 -5.88 -3.65
C ASN A 102 -15.23 -7.16 -3.42
N ILE A 103 -14.56 -8.30 -3.23
CA ILE A 103 -15.25 -9.59 -3.06
C ILE A 103 -15.94 -9.74 -1.69
N GLU A 104 -15.51 -8.97 -0.68
CA GLU A 104 -16.11 -8.95 0.65
C GLU A 104 -17.50 -8.29 0.64
N LYS A 105 -17.76 -7.41 -0.33
CA LYS A 105 -18.99 -6.60 -0.41
C LYS A 105 -19.31 -5.94 0.93
N SER A 106 -18.30 -5.36 1.56
CA SER A 106 -18.35 -4.80 2.91
C SER A 106 -18.16 -3.29 2.89
N ALA A 107 -18.73 -2.61 3.88
CA ALA A 107 -18.58 -1.17 4.11
C ALA A 107 -17.34 -0.79 4.94
N ARG A 108 -16.51 -1.77 5.32
CA ARG A 108 -15.39 -1.61 6.27
C ARG A 108 -14.10 -2.36 5.93
N ILE A 109 -14.18 -3.32 5.01
CA ILE A 109 -13.03 -4.12 4.59
C ILE A 109 -13.15 -4.36 3.09
N TYR A 110 -12.00 -4.58 2.45
CA TYR A 110 -11.95 -4.97 1.06
C TYR A 110 -11.07 -6.20 0.86
N THR A 111 -11.36 -6.94 -0.20
CA THR A 111 -10.43 -7.89 -0.80
C THR A 111 -10.55 -7.76 -2.30
N LEU A 112 -9.42 -7.56 -2.99
CA LEU A 112 -9.37 -7.45 -4.44
C LEU A 112 -9.74 -8.81 -5.07
N ASP A 113 -10.65 -8.81 -6.04
CA ASP A 113 -10.90 -10.01 -6.84
C ASP A 113 -9.60 -10.45 -7.56
N PRO A 114 -9.15 -11.71 -7.38
CA PRO A 114 -7.89 -12.18 -7.95
C PRO A 114 -7.81 -12.07 -9.48
N LYS A 115 -8.94 -12.17 -10.19
CA LYS A 115 -8.96 -12.01 -11.66
C LYS A 115 -8.75 -10.56 -12.06
N ASP A 116 -9.34 -9.62 -11.31
CA ASP A 116 -9.15 -8.20 -11.57
C ASP A 116 -7.70 -7.78 -11.25
N HIS A 117 -7.11 -8.35 -10.20
CA HIS A 117 -5.68 -8.17 -9.88
C HIS A 117 -4.78 -8.65 -11.03
N LEU A 118 -4.93 -9.90 -11.46
CA LEU A 118 -4.11 -10.45 -12.56
C LEU A 118 -4.30 -9.68 -13.87
N ARG A 119 -5.51 -9.19 -14.15
CA ARG A 119 -5.78 -8.35 -15.33
C ARG A 119 -5.03 -7.03 -15.23
N ALA A 120 -5.11 -6.35 -14.09
CA ALA A 120 -4.46 -5.06 -13.85
C ALA A 120 -2.94 -5.18 -13.97
N GLU A 121 -2.35 -6.21 -13.36
CA GLU A 121 -0.90 -6.47 -13.42
C GLU A 121 -0.45 -6.67 -14.87
N ARG A 122 -1.09 -7.58 -15.62
CA ARG A 122 -0.76 -7.79 -17.05
C ARG A 122 -0.92 -6.53 -17.89
N THR A 123 -2.02 -5.79 -17.69
CA THR A 123 -2.28 -4.57 -18.46
C THR A 123 -1.25 -3.48 -18.15
N ALA A 124 -0.81 -3.37 -16.90
CA ALA A 124 0.25 -2.45 -16.49
C ALA A 124 1.59 -2.86 -17.12
N GLU A 125 1.95 -4.14 -17.02
CA GLU A 125 3.19 -4.69 -17.60
C GLU A 125 3.26 -4.49 -19.11
N ASP A 126 2.19 -4.80 -19.85
CA ASP A 126 2.10 -4.62 -21.30
C ASP A 126 2.26 -3.15 -21.72
N ALA A 127 1.89 -2.23 -20.83
CA ALA A 127 2.06 -0.78 -21.01
C ALA A 127 3.40 -0.24 -20.48
N GLY A 128 4.29 -1.09 -19.97
CA GLY A 128 5.56 -0.69 -19.36
C GLY A 128 5.43 0.03 -18.02
N LEU A 129 4.29 -0.13 -17.33
CA LEU A 129 3.99 0.45 -16.02
C LEU A 129 4.22 -0.57 -14.91
N GLU A 130 4.38 -0.08 -13.68
CA GLU A 130 4.42 -0.90 -12.47
C GLU A 130 3.19 -0.64 -11.59
N ILE A 131 2.68 -1.69 -10.94
CA ILE A 131 1.71 -1.53 -9.85
C ILE A 131 2.41 -0.82 -8.70
N LYS A 132 1.86 0.32 -8.29
CA LYS A 132 2.41 1.20 -7.24
C LYS A 132 1.62 1.14 -5.95
N GLY A 133 0.51 0.41 -5.93
CA GLY A 133 -0.29 0.22 -4.73
C GLY A 133 -1.77 0.03 -5.03
N VAL A 134 -2.56 0.22 -3.98
CA VAL A 134 -4.00 -0.03 -3.94
C VAL A 134 -4.72 1.20 -3.41
N MET A 135 -5.87 1.49 -3.98
CA MET A 135 -6.85 2.42 -3.44
C MET A 135 -8.01 1.63 -2.86
N HIS A 136 -8.50 2.06 -1.70
CA HIS A 136 -9.85 1.70 -1.23
C HIS A 136 -10.59 2.92 -0.69
N SER A 137 -11.91 2.83 -0.60
CA SER A 137 -12.73 3.95 -0.08
C SER A 137 -13.17 3.70 1.35
N HIS A 138 -13.15 4.74 2.17
CA HIS A 138 -13.79 4.77 3.48
C HIS A 138 -15.15 5.45 3.39
N THR A 139 -16.22 4.72 3.72
CA THR A 139 -17.60 5.20 3.53
C THR A 139 -18.02 6.24 4.57
N HIS A 140 -17.56 6.11 5.83
CA HIS A 140 -17.96 6.97 6.95
C HIS A 140 -16.80 7.37 7.88
N SER A 141 -15.60 6.85 7.66
CA SER A 141 -14.39 7.12 8.46
C SER A 141 -13.46 8.11 7.77
N GLU A 142 -12.53 8.68 8.54
CA GLU A 142 -11.45 9.51 7.99
C GLU A 142 -10.61 8.73 6.97
N ALA A 143 -9.98 9.43 6.03
CA ALA A 143 -9.01 8.84 5.11
C ALA A 143 -7.68 8.57 5.87
N TYR A 144 -7.71 7.59 6.76
CA TYR A 144 -6.55 7.11 7.53
C TYR A 144 -6.71 5.60 7.73
N PRO A 145 -5.65 4.80 7.51
CA PRO A 145 -5.75 3.35 7.53
C PRO A 145 -6.17 2.83 8.92
N SER A 146 -7.15 1.93 8.93
CA SER A 146 -7.56 1.18 10.11
C SER A 146 -6.54 0.08 10.45
N ALA A 147 -6.69 -0.53 11.63
CA ALA A 147 -5.87 -1.67 12.02
C ALA A 147 -6.01 -2.86 11.04
N THR A 148 -7.19 -3.04 10.42
CA THR A 148 -7.41 -4.09 9.42
C THR A 148 -6.70 -3.74 8.11
N ASP A 149 -6.74 -2.49 7.66
CA ASP A 149 -6.02 -2.05 6.44
C ASP A 149 -4.52 -2.26 6.59
N VAL A 150 -3.98 -1.89 7.75
CA VAL A 150 -2.59 -2.13 8.11
C VAL A 150 -2.25 -3.60 8.07
N ALA A 151 -3.05 -4.47 8.70
CA ALA A 151 -2.80 -5.90 8.74
C ALA A 151 -2.88 -6.54 7.34
N ALA A 152 -3.65 -5.94 6.44
CA ALA A 152 -3.85 -6.36 5.07
C ALA A 152 -2.91 -5.68 4.06
N ALA A 153 -1.88 -4.96 4.49
CA ALA A 153 -0.90 -4.27 3.64
C ALA A 153 0.28 -5.18 3.26
N PRO A 154 0.30 -5.78 2.04
CA PRO A 154 1.25 -6.85 1.73
C PRO A 154 2.65 -6.37 1.34
N ASP A 155 2.77 -5.14 0.84
CA ASP A 155 4.01 -4.62 0.25
C ASP A 155 4.36 -3.24 0.87
N PRO A 156 5.53 -3.11 1.53
CA PRO A 156 5.94 -1.84 2.14
C PRO A 156 6.25 -0.75 1.09
N ASP A 157 6.53 -1.14 -0.16
CA ASP A 157 6.81 -0.23 -1.27
C ASP A 157 5.52 0.22 -2.00
N TRP A 158 4.34 -0.15 -1.50
CA TRP A 158 3.07 0.30 -2.06
C TRP A 158 2.57 1.60 -1.44
N HIS A 159 1.83 2.35 -2.23
CA HIS A 159 1.00 3.46 -1.76
C HIS A 159 -0.39 2.92 -1.47
N TYR A 160 -0.83 3.06 -0.22
CA TYR A 160 -2.18 2.73 0.22
C TYR A 160 -2.99 4.02 0.19
N LEU A 161 -3.75 4.21 -0.88
CA LEU A 161 -4.60 5.38 -1.05
C LEU A 161 -5.97 5.13 -0.44
N ILE A 162 -6.47 6.11 0.30
CA ILE A 162 -7.79 6.06 0.91
C ILE A 162 -8.61 7.24 0.40
N VAL A 163 -9.74 6.93 -0.21
CA VAL A 163 -10.76 7.92 -0.60
C VAL A 163 -11.83 7.96 0.49
N THR A 164 -11.89 9.03 1.29
CA THR A 164 -12.97 9.16 2.28
C THR A 164 -14.18 9.86 1.69
N LEU A 165 -15.37 9.32 1.99
CA LEU A 165 -16.68 9.92 1.69
C LEU A 165 -17.33 10.57 2.92
N LYS A 166 -16.60 10.67 4.04
CA LYS A 166 -17.08 11.31 5.27
C LYS A 166 -17.31 12.83 5.12
N ARG A 167 -16.67 13.45 4.12
CA ARG A 167 -16.75 14.88 3.84
C ARG A 167 -17.71 15.15 2.68
N GLU A 168 -18.10 16.40 2.49
CA GLU A 168 -18.99 16.82 1.39
C GLU A 168 -18.41 16.45 0.01
N LYS A 169 -17.08 16.52 -0.13
CA LYS A 169 -16.36 16.09 -1.32
C LYS A 169 -15.43 14.94 -0.98
N PRO A 170 -15.28 13.94 -1.87
CA PRO A 170 -14.28 12.90 -1.70
C PRO A 170 -12.90 13.50 -1.48
N GLU A 171 -12.18 13.01 -0.48
CA GLU A 171 -10.80 13.41 -0.17
C GLU A 171 -9.88 12.19 -0.28
N VAL A 172 -8.74 12.38 -0.94
CA VAL A 172 -7.76 11.32 -1.21
C VAL A 172 -6.50 11.55 -0.39
N ARG A 173 -6.11 10.55 0.41
CA ARG A 173 -4.84 10.54 1.17
C ARG A 173 -4.04 9.28 0.86
N SER A 174 -2.72 9.36 0.93
CA SER A 174 -1.81 8.23 0.63
C SER A 174 -0.94 7.91 1.84
N PHE A 175 -0.74 6.61 2.07
CA PHE A 175 0.10 6.12 3.16
C PHE A 175 1.12 5.09 2.66
N ARG A 176 2.30 5.06 3.28
CA ARG A 176 3.23 3.92 3.29
C ARG A 176 3.01 3.17 4.60
N ILE A 177 2.91 1.85 4.52
CA ILE A 177 2.70 0.98 5.67
C ILE A 177 3.85 -0.01 5.69
N VAL A 178 4.72 0.09 6.69
CA VAL A 178 5.85 -0.81 6.89
C VAL A 178 5.58 -1.64 8.14
N GLN A 179 5.69 -2.96 7.99
CA GLN A 179 5.58 -3.92 9.08
C GLN A 179 6.92 -4.66 9.21
N GLU A 180 7.66 -4.36 10.28
CA GLU A 180 8.84 -5.12 10.68
C GLU A 180 8.53 -5.92 11.94
N SER A 181 9.26 -7.00 12.21
CA SER A 181 8.91 -8.10 13.14
C SER A 181 8.23 -7.72 14.47
N HIS A 182 8.44 -6.51 15.00
CA HIS A 182 7.79 -5.98 16.20
C HIS A 182 7.40 -4.49 16.12
N ASP A 183 7.60 -3.84 14.97
CA ASP A 183 7.35 -2.40 14.81
C ASP A 183 6.52 -2.11 13.56
N GLN A 184 5.66 -1.11 13.66
CA GLN A 184 4.78 -0.72 12.59
C GLN A 184 4.89 0.78 12.38
N ALA A 185 5.28 1.17 11.16
CA ALA A 185 5.33 2.56 10.76
C ALA A 185 4.25 2.86 9.71
N ILE A 186 3.41 3.85 9.99
CA ILE A 186 2.51 4.46 9.02
C ILE A 186 3.06 5.85 8.70
N THR A 187 3.44 6.07 7.45
CA THR A 187 3.91 7.39 6.98
C THR A 187 2.95 7.92 5.95
N GLU A 188 2.37 9.10 6.21
CA GLU A 188 1.57 9.79 5.20
C GLU A 188 2.46 10.36 4.11
N VAL A 189 2.05 10.14 2.86
CA VAL A 189 2.68 10.70 1.66
C VAL A 189 1.73 11.74 1.10
N ARG A 190 2.25 12.95 0.88
CA ARG A 190 1.44 14.04 0.34
C ARG A 190 0.97 13.70 -1.07
N VAL A 191 -0.33 13.75 -1.32
CA VAL A 191 -0.90 13.60 -2.66
C VAL A 191 -0.91 14.97 -3.35
N ARG A 192 -0.46 15.01 -4.61
CA ARG A 192 -0.57 16.18 -5.49
C ARG A 192 -1.24 15.76 -6.80
N VAL A 193 -2.42 16.31 -7.05
CA VAL A 193 -3.07 16.20 -8.35
C VAL A 193 -2.35 17.12 -9.33
N LEU A 194 -1.92 16.58 -10.47
CA LEU A 194 -1.28 17.34 -11.54
C LEU A 194 -2.30 18.26 -12.24
N PRO A 195 -1.88 19.36 -12.87
CA PRO A 195 -2.78 20.13 -13.73
C PRO A 195 -3.20 19.29 -14.95
N GLY A 196 -4.46 19.44 -15.38
CA GLY A 196 -5.00 18.84 -16.61
C GLY A 196 -4.71 19.67 -17.86
#